data_AF-A0A072U6T5-F1
#
_entry.id   AF-A0A072U6T5-F1
#
_cell.length_a   1.000
_cell.length_b   1.000
_cell.length_c   1.000
_cell.angle_alpha   90.00
_cell.angle_beta   90.00
_cell.angle_gamma   90.00
#
_symmetry.space_group_name_H-M   'P 1'
#
loop_
_entity.id
_entity.type
_entity.pdbx_description
1 polymer ?
#
loop_
_entity_poly.entity_id
_entity_poly.type
_entity_poly.pdbx_seq_one_letter_code
_entity_poly.pdbx_strand_id
1 'polypeptide(L)'
;MICHCNVETICKTAKDPSFCSTFLKSRPAGVGRDLVSLAQYSIENVHTNVTNTVDLITKLVAQSRDMNEKSHYGNCLQHFNSIVEYVKEAEGFLKIGDYEDVHMNANFIIINVDDCLFGDSPSDPPFHDTSMLPKYADVVQKIAEIIFIISNLLKQ
;
A
#
# COMPACT_ATOMS: atom_id res chain seq x y z
N MET A 1 3.12 -11.46 -25.24
CA MET A 1 4.51 -11.69 -24.82
C MET A 1 4.48 -11.92 -23.31
N ILE A 2 4.76 -13.12 -22.81
CA ILE A 2 4.73 -13.42 -21.37
C ILE A 2 6.13 -13.15 -20.82
N CYS A 3 6.31 -12.06 -20.06
CA CYS A 3 7.59 -11.81 -19.37
C CYS A 3 7.80 -12.87 -18.29
N HIS A 4 8.88 -13.66 -18.40
CA HIS A 4 9.44 -14.40 -17.26
C HIS A 4 10.23 -13.39 -16.41
N CYS A 5 9.51 -12.55 -15.68
CA CYS A 5 10.13 -11.46 -14.94
C CYS A 5 10.79 -12.01 -13.66
N ASN A 6 12.11 -11.84 -13.54
CA ASN A 6 12.86 -12.19 -12.34
C ASN A 6 12.44 -11.23 -11.21
N VAL A 7 12.06 -11.77 -10.05
CA VAL A 7 11.71 -11.01 -8.84
C VAL A 7 12.83 -10.01 -8.48
N GLU A 8 14.08 -10.38 -8.70
CA GLU A 8 15.23 -9.50 -8.42
C GLU A 8 15.24 -8.27 -9.33
N THR A 9 14.82 -8.41 -10.59
CA THR A 9 14.70 -7.29 -11.53
C THR A 9 13.58 -6.35 -11.10
N ILE A 10 12.43 -6.89 -10.69
CA ILE A 10 11.30 -6.11 -10.18
C ILE A 10 11.73 -5.32 -8.93
N CYS A 11 12.36 -5.99 -7.97
CA CYS A 11 12.65 -5.40 -6.67
C CYS A 11 13.86 -4.45 -6.65
N LYS A 12 14.64 -4.39 -7.73
CA LYS A 12 15.83 -3.54 -7.80
C LYS A 12 15.52 -2.05 -7.63
N THR A 13 14.33 -1.61 -8.05
CA THR A 13 13.88 -0.21 -7.97
C THR A 13 12.99 0.09 -6.77
N ALA A 14 12.70 -0.91 -5.93
CA ALA A 14 11.93 -0.69 -4.70
C ALA A 14 12.76 0.07 -3.67
N LYS A 15 12.11 0.88 -2.82
CA LYS A 15 12.81 1.54 -1.71
C LYS A 15 13.39 0.52 -0.73
N ASP A 16 12.69 -0.61 -0.54
CA ASP A 16 13.16 -1.77 0.23
C ASP A 16 13.21 -3.03 -0.67
N PRO A 17 14.32 -3.25 -1.40
CA PRO A 17 14.49 -4.42 -2.27
C PRO A 17 14.41 -5.76 -1.54
N SER A 18 14.81 -5.79 -0.26
CA SER A 18 14.81 -7.00 0.57
C SER A 18 13.39 -7.40 0.94
N PHE A 19 12.59 -6.44 1.41
CA PHE A 19 11.17 -6.65 1.66
C PHE A 19 10.46 -7.09 0.38
N CYS A 20 10.64 -6.37 -0.72
CA CYS A 20 10.02 -6.70 -2.01
C CYS A 20 10.35 -8.14 -2.44
N SER A 21 11.62 -8.51 -2.38
CA SER A 21 12.06 -9.84 -2.81
C SER A 21 11.46 -10.92 -1.92
N THR A 22 11.46 -10.71 -0.61
CA THR A 22 10.90 -11.65 0.36
C THR A 22 9.39 -11.81 0.15
N PHE A 23 8.68 -10.70 0.01
CA PHE A 23 7.23 -10.66 -0.20
C PHE A 23 6.80 -11.35 -1.49
N LEU A 24 7.46 -11.05 -2.62
CA LEU A 24 7.11 -11.69 -3.89
C LEU A 24 7.51 -13.16 -3.93
N LYS A 25 8.59 -13.56 -3.24
CA LYS A 25 9.02 -14.97 -3.11
C LYS A 25 8.13 -15.77 -2.16
N SER A 26 7.47 -15.13 -1.19
CA SER A 26 6.55 -15.80 -0.25
C SER A 26 5.19 -16.15 -0.85
N ARG A 27 4.93 -15.77 -2.11
CA ARG A 27 3.67 -16.07 -2.78
C ARG A 27 3.38 -17.58 -2.79
N PRO A 28 2.11 -18.00 -2.68
CA PRO A 28 1.73 -19.42 -2.79
C PRO A 28 2.16 -20.06 -4.11
N ALA A 29 2.44 -21.37 -4.09
CA ALA A 29 2.90 -22.12 -5.27
C ALA A 29 1.93 -22.10 -6.47
N GLY A 30 0.65 -21.79 -6.23
CA GLY A 30 -0.37 -21.64 -7.28
C GLY A 30 -0.42 -20.26 -7.95
N VAL A 31 0.28 -19.25 -7.43
CA VAL A 31 0.31 -17.90 -8.02
C VAL A 31 1.31 -17.88 -9.18
N GLY A 32 0.86 -17.39 -10.34
CA GLY A 32 1.69 -17.24 -11.53
C GLY A 32 2.95 -16.41 -11.30
N ARG A 33 3.94 -16.59 -12.17
CA ARG A 33 5.21 -15.82 -12.12
C ARG A 33 5.21 -14.59 -13.02
N ASP A 34 4.19 -14.45 -13.85
CA ASP A 34 4.01 -13.29 -14.72
C ASP A 34 3.62 -12.05 -13.90
N LEU A 35 3.85 -10.87 -14.47
CA LEU A 35 3.61 -9.59 -13.81
C LEU A 35 2.14 -9.38 -13.40
N VAL A 36 1.18 -9.88 -14.17
CA VAL A 36 -0.25 -9.73 -13.86
C VAL A 36 -0.60 -10.53 -12.60
N SER A 37 -0.15 -11.79 -12.53
CA SER A 37 -0.33 -12.62 -11.34
C SER A 37 0.35 -12.01 -10.10
N LEU A 38 1.54 -11.42 -10.25
CA LEU A 38 2.25 -10.76 -9.14
C LEU A 38 1.56 -9.46 -8.71
N ALA A 39 1.00 -8.67 -9.64
CA ALA A 39 0.20 -7.50 -9.33
C ALA A 39 -1.06 -7.91 -8.53
N GLN A 40 -1.80 -8.91 -9.01
CA GLN A 40 -3.01 -9.41 -8.35
C GLN A 40 -2.71 -9.87 -6.91
N TYR A 41 -1.67 -10.68 -6.73
CA TYR A 41 -1.22 -11.13 -5.40
C TYR A 41 -0.87 -9.96 -4.47
N SER A 42 -0.23 -8.92 -5.01
CA SER A 42 0.15 -7.73 -4.25
C SER A 42 -1.08 -6.90 -3.85
N ILE A 43 -2.05 -6.74 -4.76
CA ILE A 43 -3.31 -6.04 -4.50
C ILE A 43 -4.13 -6.76 -3.42
N GLU A 44 -4.24 -8.09 -3.47
CA GLU A 44 -4.96 -8.86 -2.46
C GLU A 44 -4.31 -8.75 -1.06
N ASN A 45 -2.98 -8.75 -1.03
CA ASN A 45 -2.23 -8.56 0.22
C ASN A 45 -2.36 -7.14 0.77
N VAL A 46 -2.26 -6.10 -0.07
CA VAL A 46 -2.43 -4.73 0.41
C VAL A 46 -3.85 -4.51 0.91
N HIS A 47 -4.88 -5.08 0.25
CA HIS A 47 -6.26 -5.01 0.72
C HIS A 47 -6.43 -5.57 2.14
N THR A 48 -5.82 -6.73 2.40
CA THR A 48 -5.83 -7.35 3.74
C THR A 48 -5.12 -6.48 4.77
N ASN A 49 -3.94 -5.94 4.44
CA ASN A 49 -3.18 -5.09 5.36
C ASN A 49 -3.90 -3.76 5.63
N VAL A 50 -4.50 -3.14 4.61
CA VAL A 50 -5.31 -1.93 4.76
C VAL A 50 -6.49 -2.18 5.68
N THR A 51 -7.20 -3.29 5.51
CA THR A 51 -8.33 -3.66 6.39
C THR A 51 -7.88 -3.78 7.85
N ASN A 52 -6.77 -4.47 8.09
CA ASN A 52 -6.20 -4.59 9.45
C ASN A 52 -5.76 -3.24 10.02
N THR A 53 -5.23 -2.34 9.18
CA THR A 53 -4.81 -1.00 9.61
C THR A 53 -6.01 -0.10 9.92
N VAL A 54 -7.09 -0.16 9.14
CA VAL A 54 -8.36 0.53 9.46
C VAL A 54 -8.91 0.08 10.80
N ASP A 55 -8.90 -1.22 11.08
CA ASP A 55 -9.34 -1.76 12.38
C ASP A 55 -8.47 -1.28 13.54
N LEU A 56 -7.15 -1.17 13.32
CA LEU A 56 -6.22 -0.62 14.29
C LEU A 56 -6.50 0.87 14.55
N ILE A 57 -6.58 1.68 13.50
CA ILE A 57 -6.84 3.13 13.60
C ILE A 57 -8.17 3.38 14.31
N THR A 58 -9.22 2.62 13.97
CA THR A 58 -10.53 2.74 14.62
C THR A 58 -10.42 2.52 16.13
N LYS A 59 -9.62 1.54 16.58
CA LYS A 59 -9.35 1.31 18.01
C LYS A 59 -8.56 2.46 18.63
N LEU A 60 -7.55 2.99 17.95
CA LEU A 60 -6.75 4.11 18.41
C LEU A 60 -7.59 5.38 18.59
N VAL A 61 -8.48 5.70 17.64
CA VAL A 61 -9.44 6.80 17.75
C VAL A 61 -10.34 6.63 18.97
N ALA A 62 -10.85 5.42 19.22
CA ALA A 62 -11.73 5.14 20.36
C ALA A 62 -11.00 5.20 21.72
N GLN A 63 -9.70 4.89 21.75
CA GLN A 63 -8.87 4.88 22.96
C GLN A 63 -8.19 6.21 23.26
N SER A 64 -8.15 7.13 22.28
CA SER A 64 -7.52 8.45 22.40
C SER A 64 -8.13 9.24 23.55
N ARG A 65 -7.27 9.78 24.40
CA ARG A 65 -7.69 10.60 25.55
C ARG A 65 -7.38 12.08 25.32
N ASP A 66 -6.36 12.35 24.53
CA ASP A 66 -5.95 13.69 24.13
C ASP A 66 -6.60 14.09 22.80
N MET A 67 -6.85 15.39 22.62
CA MET A 67 -7.49 15.91 21.41
C MET A 67 -6.59 15.82 20.18
N ASN A 68 -5.27 15.94 20.33
CA ASN A 68 -4.32 15.83 19.23
C ASN A 68 -4.22 14.37 18.76
N GLU A 69 -4.20 13.39 19.69
CA GLU A 69 -4.28 11.96 19.34
C GLU A 69 -5.54 11.67 18.53
N LYS A 70 -6.70 12.13 19.03
CA LYS A 70 -7.98 11.89 18.37
C LYS A 70 -8.03 12.55 16.99
N SER A 71 -7.45 13.74 16.84
CA SER A 71 -7.35 14.44 15.55
C SER A 71 -6.45 13.68 14.59
N HIS A 72 -5.24 13.29 15.01
CA HIS A 72 -4.28 12.58 14.18
C HIS A 72 -4.84 11.24 13.68
N TYR A 73 -5.31 10.39 14.59
CA TYR A 73 -5.89 9.10 14.19
C TYR A 73 -7.20 9.26 13.41
N GLY A 74 -7.96 10.31 13.68
CA GLY A 74 -9.14 10.67 12.88
C GLY A 74 -8.77 10.99 11.43
N ASN A 75 -7.70 11.77 11.23
CA ASN A 75 -7.19 12.08 9.89
C ASN A 75 -6.68 10.82 9.18
N CYS A 76 -5.86 10.03 9.88
CA CYS A 76 -5.39 8.74 9.37
C CYS A 76 -6.53 7.81 8.95
N LEU A 77 -7.64 7.80 9.70
CA LEU A 77 -8.81 6.98 9.34
C LEU A 77 -9.43 7.43 8.02
N GLN A 78 -9.47 8.74 7.75
CA GLN A 78 -9.95 9.28 6.48
C GLN A 78 -9.06 8.83 5.32
N HIS A 79 -7.75 8.99 5.43
CA HIS A 79 -6.80 8.51 4.40
C HIS A 79 -6.90 7.01 4.16
N PHE A 80 -6.97 6.20 5.22
CA PHE A 80 -7.06 4.75 5.07
C PHE A 80 -8.40 4.29 4.48
N ASN A 81 -9.49 5.03 4.71
CA ASN A 81 -10.74 4.77 4.00
C ASN A 81 -10.62 5.08 2.50
N SER A 82 -9.95 6.18 2.11
CA SER A 82 -9.63 6.45 0.70
C SER A 82 -8.74 5.36 0.10
N ILE A 83 -7.74 4.87 0.85
CA ILE A 83 -6.89 3.74 0.43
C ILE A 83 -7.74 2.49 0.14
N VAL A 84 -8.77 2.19 0.93
CA VAL A 84 -9.68 1.05 0.65
C VAL A 84 -10.34 1.21 -0.73
N GLU A 85 -10.71 2.42 -1.13
CA GLU A 85 -11.31 2.70 -2.44
C GLU A 85 -10.28 2.52 -3.55
N TYR A 86 -9.09 3.12 -3.43
CA TYR A 86 -8.02 2.99 -4.43
C TYR A 86 -7.55 1.54 -4.63
N VAL A 87 -7.55 0.72 -3.59
CA VAL A 87 -7.22 -0.71 -3.71
C VAL A 87 -8.27 -1.45 -4.53
N LYS A 88 -9.56 -1.17 -4.31
CA LYS A 88 -10.67 -1.79 -5.07
C LYS A 88 -10.64 -1.33 -6.53
N GLU A 89 -10.36 -0.05 -6.76
CA GLU A 89 -10.21 0.50 -8.11
C GLU A 89 -9.03 -0.15 -8.84
N ALA A 90 -7.85 -0.23 -8.21
CA ALA A 90 -6.70 -0.93 -8.76
C ALA A 90 -7.01 -2.39 -9.13
N GLU A 91 -7.76 -3.10 -8.29
CA GLU A 91 -8.21 -4.46 -8.60
C GLU A 91 -9.12 -4.50 -9.85
N GLY A 92 -10.03 -3.53 -9.96
CA GLY A 92 -10.92 -3.38 -11.13
C GLY A 92 -10.15 -3.10 -12.42
N PHE A 93 -9.21 -2.14 -12.37
CA PHE A 93 -8.37 -1.77 -13.51
C PHE A 93 -7.44 -2.89 -13.95
N LEU A 94 -6.88 -3.66 -13.00
CA LEU A 94 -6.05 -4.82 -13.33
C LEU A 94 -6.82 -5.88 -14.13
N LYS A 95 -8.10 -6.10 -13.82
CA LYS A 95 -8.96 -7.08 -14.52
C LYS A 95 -9.22 -6.72 -15.98
N ILE A 96 -9.26 -5.44 -16.30
CA ILE A 96 -9.47 -4.96 -17.69
C ILE A 96 -8.15 -4.64 -18.40
N GLY A 97 -7.01 -4.84 -17.73
CA GLY A 97 -5.68 -4.58 -18.28
C GLY A 97 -5.30 -3.10 -18.34
N ASP A 98 -5.98 -2.23 -17.59
CA ASP A 98 -5.65 -0.81 -17.50
C ASP A 98 -4.53 -0.58 -16.48
N TYR A 99 -3.30 -0.82 -16.89
CA TYR A 99 -2.14 -0.73 -16.00
C TYR A 99 -1.75 0.72 -15.69
N GLU A 100 -2.22 1.69 -16.47
CA GLU A 100 -2.04 3.12 -16.19
C GLU A 100 -2.79 3.50 -14.92
N ASP A 101 -4.07 3.13 -14.85
CA ASP A 101 -4.89 3.43 -13.69
C ASP A 101 -4.52 2.56 -12.47
N VAL A 102 -4.03 1.32 -12.64
CA VAL A 102 -3.45 0.53 -11.53
C VAL A 102 -2.26 1.27 -10.90
N HIS A 103 -1.38 1.83 -11.74
CA HIS A 103 -0.21 2.56 -11.27
C HIS A 103 -0.57 3.87 -10.58
N MET A 104 -1.53 4.61 -11.14
CA MET A 104 -2.03 5.84 -10.53
C MET A 104 -2.63 5.56 -9.15
N ASN A 105 -3.47 4.53 -9.03
CA ASN A 105 -4.04 4.11 -7.76
C ASN A 105 -2.97 3.67 -6.75
N ALA A 106 -1.96 2.91 -7.18
CA ALA A 106 -0.85 2.55 -6.30
C ALA A 106 -0.09 3.78 -5.77
N ASN A 107 0.09 4.81 -6.61
CA ASN A 107 0.67 6.08 -6.18
C ASN A 107 -0.21 6.83 -5.17
N PHE A 108 -1.52 6.87 -5.37
CA PHE A 108 -2.45 7.47 -4.41
C PHE A 108 -2.44 6.75 -3.05
N ILE A 109 -2.29 5.42 -3.04
CA ILE A 109 -2.13 4.66 -1.80
C ILE A 109 -0.88 5.12 -1.05
N ILE A 110 0.26 5.25 -1.74
CA ILE A 110 1.52 5.69 -1.14
C ILE A 110 1.36 7.10 -0.53
N ILE A 111 0.79 8.04 -1.28
CA ILE A 111 0.55 9.41 -0.82
C ILE A 111 -0.33 9.42 0.43
N ASN A 112 -1.46 8.70 0.43
CA ASN A 112 -2.35 8.68 1.59
C ASN A 112 -1.74 8.01 2.82
N VAL A 113 -0.82 7.06 2.65
CA VAL A 113 -0.04 6.53 3.78
C VAL A 113 0.89 7.61 4.34
N ASP A 114 1.62 8.31 3.47
CA ASP A 114 2.52 9.38 3.89
C ASP A 114 1.74 10.52 4.58
N ASP A 115 0.60 10.94 4.04
CA ASP A 115 -0.26 11.98 4.61
C ASP A 115 -0.79 11.59 6.00
N CYS A 116 -1.17 10.33 6.19
CA CYS A 116 -1.52 9.82 7.53
C CYS A 116 -0.33 9.92 8.50
N LEU A 117 0.86 9.48 8.10
CA LEU A 117 2.02 9.40 9.01
C LEU A 117 2.66 10.77 9.30
N PHE A 118 2.64 11.68 8.34
CA PHE A 118 3.42 12.92 8.38
C PHE A 118 2.56 14.19 8.33
N GLY A 119 1.26 14.07 8.05
CA GLY A 119 0.33 15.19 7.85
C GLY A 119 0.14 15.55 6.39
N ASP A 120 -0.96 16.26 6.09
CA ASP A 120 -1.36 16.67 4.73
C ASP A 120 -0.49 17.81 4.19
N SER A 121 0.15 18.55 5.08
CA SER A 121 1.00 19.69 4.74
C SER A 121 2.33 19.64 5.49
N PRO A 122 3.44 20.07 4.86
CA PRO A 122 4.71 20.27 5.55
C PRO A 122 4.65 21.25 6.74
N SER A 123 3.59 22.07 6.82
CA SER A 123 3.33 22.97 7.95
C SER A 123 2.66 22.30 9.15
N ASP A 124 2.14 21.09 8.98
CA ASP A 124 1.43 20.39 10.04
C ASP A 124 2.43 19.98 11.15
N PRO A 125 2.03 20.11 12.42
CA PRO A 125 2.91 19.73 13.51
C PRO A 125 3.17 18.23 13.47
N PRO A 126 4.43 17.77 13.61
CA PRO A 126 4.73 16.36 13.61
C PRO A 126 4.05 15.70 14.81
N PHE A 127 3.35 14.60 14.56
CA PHE A 127 2.78 13.78 15.61
C PHE A 127 3.73 12.62 15.91
N HIS A 128 4.24 12.53 17.14
CA HIS A 128 5.09 11.43 17.56
C HIS A 128 4.24 10.21 17.92
N ASP A 129 3.87 9.42 16.92
CA ASP A 129 3.09 8.20 17.12
C ASP A 129 3.95 7.08 17.71
N THR A 130 3.59 6.65 18.93
CA THR A 130 4.23 5.54 19.65
C THR A 130 3.44 4.23 19.57
N SER A 131 2.32 4.22 18.85
CA SER A 131 1.46 3.08 18.62
C SER A 131 2.05 2.11 17.58
N MET A 132 1.26 1.12 17.17
CA MET A 132 1.62 0.19 16.10
C MET A 132 1.29 0.72 14.71
N LEU A 133 0.58 1.85 14.58
CA LEU A 133 0.14 2.40 13.30
C LEU A 133 1.30 2.64 12.33
N PRO A 134 2.45 3.24 12.71
CA PRO A 134 3.54 3.47 11.77
C PRO A 134 4.08 2.18 11.13
N LYS A 135 4.07 1.07 11.89
CA LYS A 135 4.51 -0.24 11.38
C LYS A 135 3.49 -0.85 10.42
N TYR A 136 2.21 -0.72 10.74
CA TYR A 136 1.13 -1.24 9.88
C TYR A 136 1.05 -0.46 8.56
N ALA A 137 1.19 0.85 8.64
CA ALA A 137 1.25 1.75 7.49
C ALA A 137 2.47 1.49 6.60
N ASP A 138 3.67 1.27 7.18
CA ASP A 138 4.89 0.93 6.43
C ASP A 138 4.72 -0.35 5.59
N VAL A 139 4.04 -1.38 6.11
CA VAL A 139 3.73 -2.59 5.32
C VAL A 139 2.81 -2.27 4.14
N VAL A 140 1.76 -1.47 4.35
CA VAL A 140 0.85 -1.04 3.27
C VAL A 140 1.62 -0.27 2.20
N GLN A 141 2.44 0.71 2.62
CA GLN A 141 3.24 1.52 1.71
C GLN A 141 4.21 0.66 0.88
N LYS A 142 4.96 -0.25 1.51
CA LYS A 142 5.90 -1.12 0.81
C LYS A 142 5.21 -2.04 -0.20
N ILE A 143 4.03 -2.58 0.11
CA ILE A 143 3.28 -3.38 -0.86
C ILE A 143 2.74 -2.50 -1.99
N ALA A 144 2.25 -1.29 -1.69
CA ALA A 144 1.80 -0.33 -2.71
C ALA A 144 2.94 0.07 -3.67
N GLU A 145 4.16 0.26 -3.17
CA GLU A 145 5.35 0.49 -4.00
C GLU A 145 5.64 -0.69 -4.95
N ILE A 146 5.43 -1.93 -4.50
CA ILE A 146 5.58 -3.11 -5.36
C ILE A 146 4.52 -3.09 -6.48
N ILE A 147 3.26 -2.75 -6.16
CA ILE A 147 2.18 -2.60 -7.17
C ILE A 147 2.54 -1.50 -8.17
N PHE A 148 3.05 -0.36 -7.69
CA PHE A 148 3.48 0.76 -8.51
C PHE A 148 4.58 0.36 -9.51
N ILE A 149 5.58 -0.40 -9.05
CA ILE A 149 6.67 -0.89 -9.89
C ILE A 149 6.17 -1.90 -10.92
N ILE A 150 5.38 -2.89 -10.49
CA ILE A 150 4.86 -3.94 -11.38
C ILE A 150 3.97 -3.33 -12.47
N SER A 151 3.07 -2.42 -12.10
CA SER A 151 2.20 -1.73 -13.06
C SER A 151 3.01 -0.88 -14.05
N ASN A 152 4.08 -0.21 -13.61
CA ASN A 152 4.99 0.49 -14.51
C ASN A 152 5.70 -0.44 -15.51
N LEU A 153 6.01 -1.67 -15.12
CA LEU A 153 6.56 -2.68 -16.02
C LEU A 153 5.51 -3.24 -17.00
N LEU A 154 4.24 -3.29 -16.60
CA LEU A 154 3.13 -3.78 -17.42
C LEU A 154 2.67 -2.79 -18.51
N LYS A 155 2.91 -1.49 -18.33
CA LYS A 155 2.63 -0.45 -19.32
C LYS A 155 3.60 -0.43 -20.50
N GLN A 156 4.75 -1.10 -20.38
CA GLN A 156 5.83 -1.12 -21.38
C GLN A 156 5.61 -2.22 -22.42
#